data_AF-A0A833AQ27-F1
#
_entry.id   AF-A0A833AQ27-F1
#
_cell.length_a   1.000
_cell.length_b   1.000
_cell.length_c   1.000
_cell.angle_alpha   90.00
_cell.angle_beta   90.00
_cell.angle_gamma   90.00
#
_symmetry.space_group_name_H-M   'P 1'
#
loop_
_entity.id
_entity.type
_entity.pdbx_description
1 polymer ?
#
loop_
_entity_poly.entity_id
_entity_poly.type
_entity_poly.pdbx_seq_one_letter_code
_entity_poly.pdbx_strand_id
1 'polypeptide(L)'
;MSGKIVNWVYLKLFVSLRDYSMEKIFSKFNHPIVCAHRGASAYAPENTLSAFQKALDLKTDMVELDVQSSRDNQLFIMHDLEVDRTTDGSGKLAMLTASELASLDAGSWFDEKFKGEPVPQFDAALSLIRGKATFNIEVKCNGLKSSMIEQIIEKI
;
A
#
# COMPACT_ATOMS: atom_id res chain seq x y z
N MET A 1 -3.03 39.80 -9.51
CA MET A 1 -4.09 38.98 -10.13
C MET A 1 -3.41 38.20 -11.25
N SER A 2 -3.36 36.88 -11.35
CA SER A 2 -4.11 35.74 -10.80
C SER A 2 -3.12 34.55 -10.75
N GLY A 3 -2.97 33.88 -9.62
CA GLY A 3 -3.61 32.58 -9.38
C GLY A 3 -2.66 31.43 -9.79
N LYS A 4 -1.68 31.07 -8.95
CA LYS A 4 -1.79 29.93 -8.03
C LYS A 4 -2.55 28.74 -8.63
N ILE A 5 -2.00 28.13 -9.68
CA ILE A 5 -2.17 26.69 -9.90
C ILE A 5 -1.27 26.03 -8.88
N VAL A 6 -1.87 25.75 -7.73
CA VAL A 6 -1.21 25.05 -6.64
C VAL A 6 -1.05 23.61 -7.12
N ASN A 7 0.21 23.18 -7.29
CA ASN A 7 0.66 21.81 -7.56
C ASN A 7 0.18 20.86 -6.44
N TRP A 8 -1.12 20.59 -6.40
CA TRP A 8 -1.67 19.43 -5.72
C TRP A 8 -1.71 18.29 -6.74
N VAL A 9 -1.37 17.08 -6.30
CA VAL A 9 -1.32 15.83 -7.08
C VAL A 9 -0.01 15.66 -7.84
N TYR A 10 1.05 15.20 -7.17
CA TYR A 10 1.99 14.16 -7.65
C TYR A 10 3.00 13.87 -6.54
N LEU A 11 2.58 13.07 -5.56
CA LEU A 11 3.51 12.32 -4.72
C LEU A 11 2.97 10.90 -4.50
N LYS A 12 2.72 10.18 -5.61
CA LYS A 12 2.93 8.72 -5.59
C LYS A 12 4.44 8.54 -5.54
N LEU A 13 4.96 7.97 -4.47
CA LEU A 13 6.40 7.83 -4.29
C LEU A 13 6.93 6.76 -5.26
N PHE A 14 7.10 7.13 -6.53
CA PHE A 14 8.04 6.47 -7.40
C PHE A 14 9.41 6.81 -6.80
N VAL A 15 9.99 5.88 -6.07
CA VAL A 15 11.33 6.03 -5.52
C VAL A 15 12.25 6.44 -6.67
N SER A 16 12.67 7.70 -6.58
CA SER A 16 13.63 8.34 -7.47
C SER A 16 15.01 7.73 -7.18
N LEU A 17 15.22 6.52 -7.67
CA LEU A 17 16.49 6.23 -8.31
C LEU A 17 16.49 7.11 -9.56
N ARG A 18 17.41 8.08 -9.61
CA ARG A 18 17.57 9.07 -10.69
C ARG A 18 17.75 8.49 -12.12
N ASP A 19 17.58 7.17 -12.29
CA ASP A 19 17.90 6.41 -13.50
C ASP A 19 16.77 5.47 -14.01
N TYR A 20 15.57 5.45 -13.41
CA TYR A 20 14.44 4.67 -13.93
C TYR A 20 13.34 5.57 -14.48
N SER A 21 13.39 5.84 -15.79
CA SER A 21 12.26 6.44 -16.49
C SER A 21 11.05 5.48 -16.44
N MET A 22 9.84 6.03 -16.28
CA MET A 22 8.59 5.25 -16.37
C MET A 22 8.52 4.47 -17.68
N GLU A 23 9.09 5.01 -18.76
CA GLU A 23 9.26 4.34 -20.05
C GLU A 23 10.02 3.02 -19.90
N LYS A 24 11.07 2.94 -19.08
CA LYS A 24 11.84 1.71 -18.85
C LYS A 24 11.06 0.65 -18.05
N ILE A 25 10.14 1.06 -17.18
CA ILE A 25 9.27 0.11 -16.46
C ILE A 25 8.17 -0.39 -17.39
N PHE A 26 7.51 0.52 -18.09
CA PHE A 26 6.36 0.19 -18.94
C PHE A 26 6.77 -0.49 -20.25
N SER A 27 7.95 -0.19 -20.79
CA SER A 27 8.51 -0.91 -21.96
C SER A 27 8.79 -2.39 -21.70
N LYS A 28 8.80 -2.86 -20.45
CA LYS A 28 8.88 -4.30 -20.14
C LYS A 28 7.62 -5.05 -20.56
N PHE A 29 6.49 -4.34 -20.68
CA PHE A 29 5.21 -4.91 -21.03
C PHE A 29 4.90 -4.62 -22.50
N ASN A 30 4.50 -5.64 -23.24
CA ASN A 30 4.09 -5.55 -24.65
C ASN A 30 2.56 -5.54 -24.81
N HIS A 31 1.84 -5.20 -23.73
CA HIS A 31 0.39 -5.24 -23.62
C HIS A 31 -0.10 -4.16 -22.62
N PRO A 32 -1.41 -3.84 -22.58
CA PRO A 32 -1.97 -2.97 -21.56
C PRO A 32 -1.67 -3.51 -20.16
N ILE A 33 -1.17 -2.64 -19.29
CA ILE A 33 -0.73 -3.02 -17.95
C ILE A 33 -1.93 -3.15 -17.02
N VAL A 34 -2.05 -4.29 -16.36
CA VAL A 34 -3.10 -4.54 -15.36
C VAL A 34 -2.52 -4.33 -13.97
N CYS A 35 -2.99 -3.27 -13.31
CA CYS A 35 -2.60 -2.94 -11.94
C CYS A 35 -3.74 -3.28 -10.96
N ALA A 36 -3.48 -4.21 -10.03
CA ALA A 36 -4.41 -4.59 -8.98
C ALA A 36 -4.46 -3.52 -7.88
N HIS A 37 -5.46 -2.64 -7.95
CA HIS A 37 -5.66 -1.53 -7.01
C HIS A 37 -5.99 -2.03 -5.60
N ARG A 38 -5.07 -1.79 -4.65
CA ARG A 38 -5.09 -2.31 -3.28
C ARG A 38 -5.13 -3.84 -3.22
N GLY A 39 -4.44 -4.48 -4.17
CA GLY A 39 -4.58 -5.91 -4.47
C GLY A 39 -5.83 -6.21 -5.30
N ALA A 40 -6.28 -7.46 -5.29
CA ALA A 40 -7.52 -7.86 -5.97
C ALA A 40 -8.74 -7.52 -5.10
N SER A 41 -8.90 -6.23 -4.78
CA SER A 41 -9.84 -5.69 -3.77
C SER A 41 -11.33 -5.98 -4.04
N ALA A 42 -11.69 -6.36 -5.26
CA ALA A 42 -13.04 -6.85 -5.57
C ALA A 42 -13.30 -8.29 -5.08
N TYR A 43 -12.25 -9.05 -4.75
CA TYR A 43 -12.33 -10.48 -4.42
C TYR A 43 -11.87 -10.80 -2.99
N ALA A 44 -11.15 -9.88 -2.35
CA ALA A 44 -10.57 -10.02 -1.02
C ALA A 44 -10.44 -8.62 -0.37
N PRO A 45 -10.37 -8.53 0.97
CA PRO A 45 -10.30 -7.25 1.69
C PRO A 45 -9.12 -6.41 1.18
N GLU A 46 -9.38 -5.15 0.83
CA GLU A 46 -8.37 -4.26 0.26
C GLU A 46 -7.12 -4.14 1.14
N ASN A 47 -5.93 -3.98 0.54
CA ASN A 47 -4.69 -3.73 1.27
C ASN A 47 -4.30 -4.86 2.27
N THR A 48 -4.71 -6.10 2.00
CA THR A 48 -4.38 -7.30 2.80
C THR A 48 -3.47 -8.27 2.04
N LEU A 49 -2.81 -9.20 2.75
CA LEU A 49 -2.02 -10.25 2.09
C LEU A 49 -2.91 -11.16 1.25
N SER A 50 -4.13 -11.44 1.71
CA SER A 50 -5.15 -12.15 0.94
C SER A 50 -5.47 -11.47 -0.40
N ALA A 51 -5.66 -10.15 -0.43
CA ALA A 51 -5.89 -9.43 -1.68
C ALA A 51 -4.67 -9.40 -2.61
N PHE A 52 -3.46 -9.32 -2.05
CA PHE A 52 -2.22 -9.38 -2.83
C PHE A 52 -2.00 -10.78 -3.42
N GLN A 53 -2.18 -11.84 -2.63
CA GLN A 53 -2.08 -13.21 -3.12
C GLN A 53 -3.09 -13.45 -4.23
N LYS A 54 -4.33 -12.99 -4.07
CA LYS A 54 -5.35 -13.13 -5.10
C LYS A 54 -4.99 -12.38 -6.39
N ALA A 55 -4.36 -11.21 -6.31
CA ALA A 55 -3.86 -10.49 -7.48
C ALA A 55 -2.76 -11.28 -8.21
N LEU A 56 -1.84 -11.89 -7.46
CA LEU A 56 -0.80 -12.77 -8.01
C LEU A 56 -1.39 -14.00 -8.69
N ASP A 57 -2.41 -14.62 -8.10
CA ASP A 57 -3.12 -15.77 -8.69
C ASP A 57 -3.81 -15.40 -10.01
N LEU A 58 -4.30 -14.16 -10.10
CA LEU A 58 -4.87 -13.57 -11.32
C LEU A 58 -3.81 -13.08 -12.31
N LYS A 59 -2.51 -13.21 -11.98
CA LYS A 59 -1.35 -12.85 -12.82
C LYS A 59 -1.35 -11.39 -13.26
N THR A 60 -1.70 -10.47 -12.36
CA THR A 60 -1.63 -9.03 -12.64
C THR A 60 -0.18 -8.56 -12.76
N ASP A 61 0.08 -7.62 -13.65
CA ASP A 61 1.42 -7.05 -13.89
C ASP A 61 1.95 -6.27 -12.70
N MET A 62 1.05 -5.54 -12.04
CA MET A 62 1.35 -4.70 -10.89
C MET A 62 0.38 -4.97 -9.75
N VAL A 63 0.89 -4.86 -8.52
CA VAL A 63 0.07 -4.82 -7.31
C VAL A 63 0.28 -3.46 -6.67
N GLU A 64 -0.83 -2.74 -6.48
CA GLU A 64 -0.84 -1.45 -5.82
C GLU A 64 -1.18 -1.60 -4.33
N LEU A 65 -0.53 -0.78 -3.52
CA LEU A 65 -0.66 -0.78 -2.07
C LEU A 65 -0.44 0.63 -1.50
N ASP A 66 -1.21 0.96 -0.45
CA ASP A 66 -1.13 2.23 0.26
C ASP A 66 -0.29 2.08 1.54
N VAL A 67 0.84 2.79 1.66
CA VAL A 67 1.73 2.70 2.83
C VAL A 67 1.50 3.87 3.78
N GLN A 68 1.46 3.56 5.07
CA GLN A 68 1.41 4.50 6.20
C GLN A 68 2.42 4.09 7.29
N SER A 69 2.59 4.96 8.31
CA SER A 69 3.44 4.67 9.47
C SER A 69 2.65 4.73 10.78
N SER A 70 2.90 3.75 11.64
CA SER A 70 2.38 3.69 13.02
C SER A 70 3.01 4.75 13.93
N ARG A 71 2.52 4.85 15.17
CA ARG A 71 3.05 5.74 16.22
C ARG A 71 4.54 5.51 16.50
N ASP A 72 4.96 4.25 16.47
CA ASP A 72 6.34 3.78 16.67
C ASP A 72 7.12 3.62 15.34
N ASN A 73 6.68 4.33 14.29
CA ASN A 73 7.33 4.47 12.99
C ASN A 73 7.55 3.16 12.22
N GLN A 74 6.72 2.15 12.44
CA GLN A 74 6.69 0.93 11.63
C GLN A 74 5.76 1.13 10.42
N LEU A 75 6.10 0.53 9.29
CA LEU A 75 5.35 0.69 8.04
C LEU A 75 4.23 -0.35 7.92
N PHE A 76 3.01 0.12 7.65
CA PHE A 76 1.81 -0.70 7.48
C PHE A 76 1.07 -0.33 6.20
N ILE A 77 0.26 -1.26 5.73
CA ILE A 77 -0.52 -1.14 4.50
C ILE A 77 -1.97 -0.79 4.83
N MET A 78 -2.39 0.44 4.51
CA MET A 78 -3.77 0.90 4.72
C MET A 78 -4.04 2.18 3.93
N HIS A 79 -5.24 2.27 3.35
CA HIS A 79 -5.66 3.43 2.58
C HIS A 79 -6.05 4.63 3.47
N ASP A 80 -6.95 4.40 4.43
CA ASP A 80 -7.52 5.47 5.25
C ASP A 80 -6.57 5.85 6.38
N LEU A 81 -6.65 7.10 6.83
CA LEU A 81 -5.86 7.56 7.99
C LEU A 81 -6.37 6.99 9.32
N GLU A 82 -7.62 6.53 9.32
CA GLU A 82 -8.34 5.91 10.42
C GLU A 82 -8.57 4.44 10.10
N VAL A 83 -8.49 3.58 11.10
CA VAL A 83 -8.62 2.12 10.91
C VAL A 83 -10.07 1.66 10.77
N ASP A 84 -11.02 2.53 11.09
CA ASP A 84 -12.44 2.25 11.36
C ASP A 84 -13.19 1.59 10.20
N ARG A 85 -12.90 1.97 8.94
CA ARG A 85 -13.66 1.45 7.78
C ARG A 85 -13.32 -0.01 7.48
N THR A 86 -12.06 -0.39 7.65
CA THR A 86 -11.53 -1.66 7.13
C THR A 86 -10.96 -2.54 8.24
N THR A 87 -11.29 -2.27 9.50
CA THR A 87 -10.90 -3.10 10.63
C THR A 87 -12.00 -3.17 11.69
N ASP A 88 -11.80 -3.98 12.72
CA ASP A 88 -12.59 -4.00 13.94
C ASP A 88 -12.12 -2.97 15.00
N GLY A 89 -11.10 -2.18 14.68
CA GLY A 89 -10.56 -1.12 15.54
C GLY A 89 -11.18 0.25 15.29
N SER A 90 -10.71 1.25 16.05
CA SER A 90 -11.09 2.65 15.84
C SER A 90 -9.92 3.59 16.09
N GLY A 91 -9.90 4.72 15.37
CA GLY A 91 -8.95 5.81 15.55
C GLY A 91 -7.86 5.85 14.48
N LYS A 92 -6.99 6.86 14.61
CA LYS A 92 -5.95 7.14 13.61
C LYS A 92 -4.84 6.11 13.64
N LEU A 93 -4.51 5.52 12.50
CA LEU A 93 -3.39 4.57 12.35
C LEU A 93 -2.09 5.12 12.93
N ALA A 94 -1.80 6.39 12.65
CA ALA A 94 -0.59 7.07 13.14
C ALA A 94 -0.52 7.24 14.67
N MET A 95 -1.59 6.96 15.41
CA MET A 95 -1.66 7.00 16.87
C MET A 95 -1.59 5.61 17.52
N LEU A 96 -1.66 4.55 16.72
CA LEU A 96 -1.55 3.16 17.15
C LEU A 96 -0.11 2.66 16.98
N THR A 97 0.34 1.81 17.89
CA THR A 97 1.61 1.07 17.78
C THR A 97 1.51 -0.05 16.74
N ALA A 98 2.65 -0.56 16.32
CA ALA A 98 2.70 -1.73 15.46
C ALA A 98 2.01 -2.95 16.07
N SER A 99 2.12 -3.14 17.39
CA SER A 99 1.47 -4.25 18.09
C SER A 99 -0.05 -4.10 18.11
N GLU A 100 -0.56 -2.88 18.32
CA GLU A 100 -2.01 -2.60 18.29
C GLU A 100 -2.55 -2.83 16.87
N LEU A 101 -1.88 -2.29 15.84
CA LEU A 101 -2.29 -2.48 14.44
C LEU A 101 -2.28 -3.93 13.99
N ALA A 102 -1.24 -4.69 14.36
CA ALA A 102 -1.12 -6.11 14.01
C ALA A 102 -2.17 -7.00 14.70
N SER A 103 -2.84 -6.49 15.75
CA SER A 103 -3.89 -7.21 16.44
C SER A 103 -5.29 -7.01 15.86
N LEU A 104 -5.46 -6.04 14.94
CA LEU A 104 -6.74 -5.73 14.31
C LEU A 104 -7.10 -6.75 13.24
N ASP A 105 -8.39 -7.05 13.11
CA ASP A 105 -8.97 -7.84 12.03
C ASP A 105 -9.33 -6.93 10.85
N ALA A 106 -8.54 -6.99 9.79
CA ALA A 106 -8.68 -6.25 8.55
C ALA A 106 -9.48 -6.98 7.46
N GLY A 107 -10.09 -8.13 7.77
CA GLY A 107 -10.77 -8.98 6.79
C GLY A 107 -12.26 -9.20 7.02
N SER A 108 -12.69 -9.28 8.28
CA SER A 108 -14.09 -9.58 8.65
C SER A 108 -15.11 -8.58 8.06
N TRP A 109 -14.72 -7.31 7.86
CA TRP A 109 -15.59 -6.30 7.26
C TRP A 109 -15.96 -6.61 5.80
N PHE A 110 -15.11 -7.39 5.10
CA PHE A 110 -15.31 -7.74 3.70
C PHE A 110 -16.17 -9.00 3.55
N ASP A 111 -15.81 -10.07 4.27
CA ASP A 111 -16.49 -11.37 4.26
C ASP A 111 -15.97 -12.22 5.44
N GLU A 112 -16.86 -12.96 6.13
CA GLU A 112 -16.51 -13.82 7.27
C GLU A 112 -15.39 -14.82 6.94
N LYS A 113 -15.23 -15.24 5.67
CA LYS A 113 -14.15 -16.15 5.27
C LYS A 113 -12.74 -15.54 5.42
N PHE A 114 -12.61 -14.22 5.53
CA PHE A 114 -11.35 -13.51 5.76
C PHE A 114 -11.16 -13.09 7.22
N LYS A 115 -11.97 -13.63 8.13
CA LYS A 115 -11.86 -13.33 9.55
C LYS A 115 -10.47 -13.63 10.09
N GLY A 116 -9.94 -12.68 10.85
CA GLY A 116 -8.59 -12.73 11.41
C GLY A 116 -7.48 -12.35 10.42
N GLU A 117 -7.79 -11.90 9.21
CA GLU A 117 -6.78 -11.32 8.31
C GLU A 117 -6.21 -10.05 8.97
N PRO A 118 -4.90 -9.97 9.25
CA PRO A 118 -4.33 -8.83 9.95
C PRO A 118 -4.13 -7.62 9.03
N VAL A 119 -4.00 -6.42 9.60
CA VAL A 119 -3.43 -5.27 8.87
C VAL A 119 -1.97 -5.58 8.49
N PRO A 120 -1.59 -5.64 7.21
CA PRO A 120 -0.25 -6.09 6.84
C PRO A 120 0.83 -5.07 7.20
N GLN A 121 1.96 -5.57 7.69
CA GLN A 121 3.20 -4.83 7.65
C GLN A 121 3.73 -4.74 6.21
N PHE A 122 4.38 -3.62 5.90
CA PHE A 122 4.96 -3.37 4.57
C PHE A 122 5.93 -4.48 4.14
N ASP A 123 6.79 -4.96 5.05
CA ASP A 123 7.76 -6.03 4.77
C ASP A 123 7.09 -7.36 4.39
N ALA A 124 5.93 -7.67 4.97
CA ALA A 124 5.17 -8.86 4.64
C ALA A 124 4.59 -8.77 3.22
N ALA A 125 4.05 -7.61 2.85
CA ALA A 125 3.56 -7.35 1.48
C ALA A 125 4.71 -7.42 0.46
N LEU A 126 5.87 -6.81 0.77
CA LEU A 126 7.06 -6.90 -0.09
C LEU A 126 7.51 -8.35 -0.28
N SER A 127 7.62 -9.11 0.80
CA SER A 127 8.04 -10.52 0.74
C SER A 127 7.10 -11.38 -0.10
N LEU A 128 5.80 -11.10 -0.06
CA LEU A 128 4.79 -11.82 -0.82
C LEU A 128 4.88 -11.56 -2.33
N ILE A 129 5.03 -10.30 -2.73
CA ILE A 129 4.90 -9.84 -4.13
C ILE A 129 6.23 -9.86 -4.89
N ARG A 130 7.37 -9.68 -4.19
CA ARG A 130 8.69 -9.53 -4.82
C ARG A 130 9.00 -10.69 -5.76
N GLY A 131 9.40 -10.35 -6.99
CA GLY A 131 9.73 -11.31 -8.05
C GLY A 131 8.52 -11.94 -8.76
N LYS A 132 7.29 -11.61 -8.34
CA LYS A 132 6.05 -12.15 -8.94
C LYS A 132 5.23 -11.09 -9.66
N ALA A 133 5.23 -9.85 -9.17
CA ALA A 133 4.62 -8.69 -9.83
C ALA A 133 5.41 -7.40 -9.49
N THR A 134 5.15 -6.33 -10.24
CA THR A 134 5.75 -5.01 -9.97
C THR A 134 4.95 -4.28 -8.88
N PHE A 135 5.64 -3.61 -7.95
CA PHE A 135 4.98 -2.78 -6.94
C PHE A 135 4.54 -1.44 -7.51
N ASN A 136 3.34 -1.00 -7.12
CA ASN A 136 2.88 0.38 -7.25
C ASN A 136 2.59 0.92 -5.84
N ILE A 137 3.51 1.71 -5.29
CA ILE A 137 3.47 2.11 -3.88
C ILE A 137 2.90 3.54 -3.79
N GLU A 138 1.72 3.67 -3.21
CA GLU A 138 1.17 4.97 -2.83
C GLU A 138 1.58 5.29 -1.38
N VAL A 139 2.26 6.42 -1.17
CA VAL A 139 2.61 6.88 0.17
C VAL A 139 1.52 7.81 0.65
N LYS A 140 0.76 7.37 1.64
CA LYS A 140 -0.27 8.20 2.25
C LYS A 140 0.35 9.24 3.17
N CYS A 141 -0.07 10.48 3.01
CA CYS A 141 0.53 11.61 3.71
C CYS A 141 -0.52 12.39 4.51
N ASN A 142 -0.35 12.41 5.83
CA ASN A 142 -0.73 13.53 6.66
C ASN A 142 0.48 13.90 7.54
N GLY A 143 1.39 14.70 6.98
CA GLY A 143 2.68 15.07 7.60
C GLY A 143 3.82 14.11 7.21
N LEU A 144 4.19 14.10 5.93
CA LEU A 144 5.33 13.32 5.39
C LEU A 144 6.55 13.42 6.29
N LYS A 145 6.88 12.32 6.97
CA LYS A 145 8.16 12.17 7.66
C LYS A 145 9.18 11.71 6.62
N SER A 146 10.27 12.44 6.43
CA SER A 146 11.38 12.00 5.57
C SER A 146 11.85 10.58 5.92
N SER A 147 11.82 10.24 7.22
CA SER A 147 12.16 8.90 7.71
C SER A 147 11.26 7.79 7.16
N MET A 148 10.00 8.06 6.83
CA MET A 148 9.12 7.06 6.21
C MET A 148 9.53 6.81 4.75
N ILE A 149 9.83 7.88 4.01
CA ILE A 149 10.33 7.79 2.64
C ILE A 149 11.66 7.03 2.61
N GLU A 150 12.60 7.39 3.49
CA GLU A 150 13.90 6.72 3.61
C GLU A 150 13.75 5.22 3.88
N GLN A 151 12.90 4.84 4.86
CA GLN A 151 12.61 3.43 5.14
C GLN A 151 12.03 2.68 3.94
N ILE A 152 11.14 3.30 3.16
CA ILE A 152 10.57 2.67 1.96
C ILE A 152 11.68 2.47 0.92
N ILE A 153 12.52 3.48 0.68
CA ILE A 153 13.62 3.42 -0.29
C ILE A 153 14.61 2.32 0.07
N GLU A 154 14.96 2.16 1.34
CA GLU A 154 15.90 1.13 1.81
C GLU A 154 15.39 -0.30 1.63
N LYS A 155 14.08 -0.49 1.53
CA LYS A 155 13.43 -1.81 1.53
C LYS A 155 13.07 -2.34 0.15
N ILE A 156 13.01 -1.50 -0.88
CA ILE A 156 12.60 -1.91 -2.24
C ILE A 156 13.79 -2.30 -3.11
#